data_AF-A0AAW2K145-F1
#
_entry.id   AF-A0AAW2K145-F1
#
_cell.length_a   1.000
_cell.length_b   1.000
_cell.length_c   1.000
_cell.angle_alpha   90.00
_cell.angle_beta   90.00
_cell.angle_gamma   90.00
#
_symmetry.space_group_name_H-M   'P 1'
#
loop_
_entity.id
_entity.type
_entity.pdbx_description
1 polymer ?
#
loop_
_entity_poly.entity_id
_entity_poly.type
_entity_poly.pdbx_seq_one_letter_code
_entity_poly.pdbx_strand_id
1 'polypeptide(L)'
;MGATEFEGTLDPEVAKRWWEKVKDVMNLVGCTSENRLKYIISLFVGNALIWWRSLKRAYEPREITWAAFQIEFDDKYRPKTYRDKKRMEFLNLEQGDEQTVAEYELGFAALAKYAPEAVAIQEDRCHRFEQGCNKRLKGALQSKL
;
A
#
# COMPACT_ATOMS: atom_id res chain seq x y z
N MET A 1 8.03 20.44 -5.93
CA MET A 1 7.44 19.49 -4.96
C MET A 1 6.30 18.78 -5.68
N GLY A 2 6.43 17.47 -5.88
CA GLY A 2 6.03 16.80 -7.13
C GLY A 2 5.09 15.60 -6.98
N ALA A 3 3.92 15.81 -6.40
CA ALA A 3 2.79 14.94 -6.71
C ALA A 3 2.32 15.28 -8.14
N THR A 4 2.26 14.28 -9.00
CA THR A 4 1.81 14.43 -10.38
C THR A 4 0.31 14.18 -10.47
N GLU A 5 -0.30 14.66 -11.55
CA GLU A 5 -1.68 14.37 -11.89
C GLU A 5 -1.95 12.85 -11.95
N PHE A 6 -3.21 12.48 -11.75
CA PHE A 6 -3.70 11.10 -11.81
C PHE A 6 -4.83 10.99 -12.81
N GLU A 7 -4.55 10.29 -13.90
CA GLU A 7 -5.48 10.09 -15.02
C GLU A 7 -6.58 9.07 -14.69
N GLY A 8 -6.36 8.17 -13.73
CA GLY A 8 -7.28 7.05 -13.43
C GLY A 8 -6.89 5.78 -14.19
N THR A 9 -5.79 5.16 -13.75
CA THR A 9 -5.25 3.90 -14.27
C THR A 9 -6.09 2.67 -13.93
N LEU A 10 -5.95 1.59 -14.71
CA LEU A 10 -6.46 0.26 -14.38
C LEU A 10 -5.42 -0.62 -13.65
N ASP A 11 -4.17 -0.18 -13.56
CA ASP A 11 -3.10 -0.88 -12.84
C ASP A 11 -3.09 -0.47 -11.35
N PRO A 12 -3.42 -1.38 -10.41
CA PRO A 12 -3.44 -1.07 -8.99
C PRO A 12 -2.08 -0.68 -8.41
N GLU A 13 -0.98 -1.15 -8.99
CA GLU A 13 0.36 -0.80 -8.52
C GLU A 13 0.71 0.65 -8.88
N VAL A 14 0.31 1.11 -10.07
CA VAL A 14 0.44 2.53 -10.45
C VAL A 14 -0.39 3.41 -9.52
N ALA A 15 -1.65 3.04 -9.25
CA ALA A 15 -2.52 3.78 -8.34
C ALA A 15 -1.96 3.83 -6.91
N LYS A 16 -1.42 2.71 -6.42
CA LYS A 16 -0.77 2.63 -5.11
C LYS A 16 0.45 3.54 -5.02
N ARG A 17 1.38 3.47 -5.99
CA ARG A 17 2.59 4.32 -5.99
C ARG A 17 2.23 5.79 -6.00
N TRP A 18 1.23 6.16 -6.81
CA TRP A 18 0.70 7.53 -6.83
C TRP A 18 0.16 7.94 -5.45
N TRP A 19 -0.66 7.09 -4.84
CA TRP A 19 -1.25 7.33 -3.53
C TRP A 19 -0.22 7.49 -2.41
N GLU A 20 0.79 6.63 -2.36
CA GLU A 20 1.91 6.70 -1.40
C GLU A 20 2.66 8.03 -1.56
N LYS A 21 3.03 8.40 -2.80
CA LYS A 21 3.72 9.66 -3.09
C LYS A 21 2.90 10.89 -2.68
N VAL A 22 1.60 10.89 -2.95
CA VAL A 22 0.71 12.00 -2.59
C VAL A 22 0.57 12.12 -1.08
N LYS A 23 0.48 10.99 -0.36
CA LYS A 23 0.49 10.97 1.11
C LYS A 23 1.77 11.54 1.68
N ASP A 24 2.92 11.17 1.13
CA ASP A 24 4.22 11.70 1.57
C ASP A 24 4.29 13.21 1.39
N VAL A 25 3.83 13.74 0.25
CA VAL A 25 3.77 15.19 0.01
C VAL A 25 2.81 15.87 1.00
N MET A 26 1.60 15.34 1.21
CA MET A 26 0.64 15.90 2.16
C MET A 26 1.17 15.92 3.60
N ASN A 27 1.90 14.87 4.00
CA ASN A 27 2.54 14.81 5.31
C ASN A 27 3.69 15.81 5.43
N LEU A 28 4.53 15.93 4.39
CA LEU A 28 5.65 16.86 4.35
C LEU A 28 5.21 18.32 4.50
N VAL A 29 4.10 18.70 3.85
CA VAL A 29 3.58 20.08 3.89
C VAL A 29 2.60 20.33 5.05
N GLY A 30 2.36 19.33 5.91
CA GLY A 30 1.47 19.47 7.07
C GLY A 30 -0.01 19.65 6.71
N CYS A 31 -0.51 19.03 5.64
CA CYS A 31 -1.92 19.14 5.25
C CYS A 31 -2.86 18.60 6.34
N THR A 32 -3.76 19.46 6.82
CA THR A 32 -4.90 19.08 7.66
C THR A 32 -5.82 18.10 6.93
N SER A 33 -6.50 17.23 7.66
CA SER A 33 -7.41 16.23 7.08
C SER A 33 -8.46 16.84 6.15
N GLU A 34 -8.96 18.05 6.48
CA GLU A 34 -9.91 18.81 5.65
C GLU A 34 -9.32 19.22 4.29
N ASN A 35 -8.04 19.57 4.26
CA ASN A 35 -7.37 20.03 3.03
C ASN A 35 -6.83 18.87 2.18
N ARG A 36 -6.64 17.68 2.75
CA ARG A 36 -6.18 16.48 2.02
C ARG A 36 -7.09 16.12 0.87
N LEU A 37 -8.41 16.14 1.10
CA LEU A 37 -9.38 15.80 0.06
C LEU A 37 -9.34 16.82 -1.09
N LYS A 38 -9.36 18.13 -0.79
CA LYS A 38 -9.27 19.19 -1.79
C LYS A 38 -7.98 19.08 -2.62
N TYR A 39 -6.86 18.82 -1.95
CA TYR A 39 -5.56 18.64 -2.59
C TYR A 39 -5.58 17.47 -3.58
N ILE A 40 -6.06 16.29 -3.16
CA ILE A 40 -6.14 15.12 -4.05
C ILE A 40 -7.06 15.33 -5.23
N ILE A 41 -8.23 15.96 -5.02
CA ILE A 41 -9.15 16.25 -6.12
C ILE A 41 -8.48 17.15 -7.16
N SER A 42 -7.65 18.11 -6.74
CA SER A 42 -6.92 18.99 -7.66
C SER A 42 -5.90 18.25 -8.53
N LEU A 43 -5.48 17.05 -8.13
CA LEU A 43 -4.58 16.19 -8.90
C LEU A 43 -5.32 15.24 -9.83
N PHE A 44 -6.65 15.11 -9.73
CA PHE A 44 -7.42 14.25 -10.62
C PHE A 44 -7.64 14.91 -11.97
N VAL A 45 -7.29 14.18 -13.01
CA VAL A 45 -7.53 14.52 -14.42
C VAL A 45 -8.18 13.34 -15.12
N GLY A 46 -8.63 13.53 -16.36
CA GLY A 46 -9.16 12.45 -17.19
C GLY A 46 -10.23 11.57 -16.51
N ASN A 47 -10.01 10.25 -16.57
CA ASN A 47 -10.92 9.25 -16.03
C ASN A 47 -11.09 9.33 -14.50
N ALA A 48 -10.04 9.70 -13.76
CA ALA A 48 -10.13 9.88 -12.31
C ALA A 48 -11.06 11.04 -11.94
N LEU A 49 -10.98 12.15 -12.67
CA LEU A 49 -11.86 13.29 -12.43
C LEU A 49 -13.31 12.97 -12.79
N ILE A 50 -13.54 12.22 -13.88
CA ILE A 50 -14.87 11.72 -14.26
C ILE A 50 -15.45 10.82 -13.16
N TRP A 51 -14.66 9.87 -12.65
CA TRP A 51 -15.06 8.99 -11.55
C TRP A 51 -15.40 9.80 -10.29
N TRP A 52 -14.52 10.72 -9.87
CA TRP A 52 -14.74 11.55 -8.70
C TRP A 52 -16.05 12.36 -8.78
N ARG A 53 -16.34 12.96 -9.93
CA ARG A 53 -17.61 13.71 -10.14
C ARG A 53 -18.83 12.81 -10.03
N SER A 54 -18.76 11.59 -10.54
CA SER A 54 -19.84 10.60 -10.41
C SER A 54 -20.03 10.15 -8.96
N LEU A 55 -18.93 9.89 -8.25
CA LEU A 55 -18.96 9.55 -6.83
C LEU A 55 -19.59 10.68 -6.00
N LYS A 56 -19.16 11.93 -6.23
CA LYS A 56 -19.69 13.10 -5.52
C LYS A 56 -21.21 13.23 -5.68
N ARG A 57 -21.74 13.07 -6.90
CA ARG A 57 -23.19 13.08 -7.16
C ARG A 57 -23.95 11.99 -6.40
N ALA A 58 -23.35 10.81 -6.23
CA ALA A 58 -23.98 9.71 -5.49
C ALA A 58 -24.08 9.99 -3.98
N TYR A 59 -23.25 10.88 -3.44
CA TYR A 59 -23.26 11.25 -2.03
C TYR A 59 -24.17 12.45 -1.70
N GLU A 60 -24.56 13.25 -2.70
CA GLU A 60 -25.40 14.43 -2.47
C GLU A 60 -26.73 14.08 -1.78
N PRO A 61 -27.17 14.86 -0.77
CA PRO A 61 -26.62 16.14 -0.31
C PRO A 61 -25.52 16.03 0.77
N ARG A 62 -25.01 14.83 1.06
CA ARG A 62 -23.97 14.61 2.07
C ARG A 62 -22.57 14.90 1.52
N GLU A 63 -21.69 15.38 2.38
CA GLU A 63 -20.28 15.54 2.06
C GLU A 63 -19.52 14.22 2.22
N ILE A 64 -18.56 13.99 1.32
CA ILE A 64 -17.67 12.83 1.41
C ILE A 64 -16.57 13.16 2.42
N THR A 65 -16.50 12.38 3.50
CA THR A 65 -15.40 12.51 4.47
C THR A 65 -14.09 11.99 3.86
N TRP A 66 -12.96 12.47 4.37
CA TRP A 66 -11.65 11.95 3.97
C TRP A 66 -11.57 10.42 4.12
N ALA A 67 -12.07 9.87 5.23
CA ALA A 67 -12.09 8.41 5.45
C ALA A 67 -12.95 7.66 4.43
N ALA A 68 -14.15 8.17 4.10
CA ALA A 68 -15.01 7.57 3.08
C ALA A 68 -14.35 7.61 1.70
N PHE A 69 -13.73 8.73 1.34
CA PHE A 69 -12.99 8.85 0.08
C PHE A 69 -11.85 7.83 -0.04
N GLN A 70 -11.10 7.57 1.03
CA GLN A 70 -10.03 6.56 1.00
C GLN A 70 -10.56 5.16 0.70
N ILE A 71 -11.75 4.81 1.22
CA ILE A 71 -12.40 3.52 0.94
C ILE A 71 -12.80 3.45 -0.53
N GLU A 72 -13.49 4.48 -1.03
CA GLU A 72 -13.94 4.56 -2.43
C GLU A 72 -12.78 4.52 -3.42
N PHE A 73 -11.68 5.21 -3.11
CA PHE A 73 -10.47 5.18 -3.93
C PHE A 73 -9.87 3.77 -3.98
N ASP A 74 -9.82 3.07 -2.84
CA ASP A 74 -9.28 1.72 -2.76
C ASP A 74 -10.18 0.71 -3.48
N ASP A 75 -11.49 0.81 -3.33
CA ASP A 75 -12.40 -0.08 -4.05
C ASP A 75 -12.34 0.14 -5.56
N LYS A 76 -12.15 1.39 -6.01
CA LYS A 76 -12.02 1.72 -7.44
C LYS A 76 -10.67 1.29 -8.05
N TYR A 77 -9.56 1.59 -7.38
CA TYR A 77 -8.22 1.50 -7.98
C TYR A 77 -7.31 0.45 -7.34
N ARG A 78 -7.60 0.01 -6.12
CA ARG A 78 -6.84 -1.03 -5.39
C ARG A 78 -7.81 -2.07 -4.82
N PRO A 79 -8.60 -2.72 -5.69
CA PRO A 79 -9.75 -3.51 -5.27
C PRO A 79 -9.33 -4.62 -4.31
N LYS A 80 -10.27 -5.08 -3.49
CA LYS A 80 -10.02 -6.11 -2.49
C LYS A 80 -9.31 -7.34 -3.06
N THR A 81 -9.66 -7.78 -4.27
CA THR A 81 -8.99 -8.91 -4.95
C THR A 81 -7.49 -8.71 -5.16
N TYR A 82 -7.07 -7.51 -5.56
CA TYR A 82 -5.65 -7.17 -5.69
C TYR A 82 -4.96 -7.14 -4.32
N ARG A 83 -5.60 -6.54 -3.31
CA ARG A 83 -5.07 -6.49 -1.93
C ARG A 83 -4.93 -7.89 -1.33
N ASP A 84 -5.93 -8.75 -1.52
CA ASP A 84 -5.93 -10.14 -1.07
C ASP A 84 -4.85 -10.95 -1.78
N LYS A 85 -4.66 -10.76 -3.10
CA LYS A 85 -3.56 -11.40 -3.83
C LYS A 85 -2.20 -11.00 -3.27
N LYS A 86 -1.98 -9.71 -3.04
CA LYS A 86 -0.72 -9.20 -2.45
C LYS A 86 -0.51 -9.70 -1.01
N ARG A 87 -1.58 -9.81 -0.23
CA ARG A 87 -1.56 -10.43 1.09
C ARG A 87 -1.13 -11.90 1.02
N MET A 88 -1.68 -12.68 0.09
CA MET A 88 -1.29 -14.07 -0.11
C MET A 88 0.16 -14.21 -0.62
N GLU A 89 0.61 -13.32 -1.51
CA GLU A 89 2.02 -13.23 -1.92
C GLU A 89 2.92 -13.02 -0.70
N PHE A 90 2.53 -12.13 0.23
CA PHE A 90 3.28 -11.94 1.47
C PHE A 90 3.24 -13.17 2.38
N LEU A 91 2.07 -13.76 2.62
CA LEU A 91 1.93 -14.90 3.54
C LEU A 91 2.67 -16.15 3.05
N ASN A 92 2.82 -16.30 1.73
CA ASN A 92 3.55 -17.41 1.11
C ASN A 92 4.98 -17.04 0.68
N LEU A 93 5.48 -15.86 1.04
CA LEU A 93 6.84 -15.43 0.70
C LEU A 93 7.88 -16.33 1.40
N GLU A 94 8.72 -16.97 0.59
CA GLU A 94 9.85 -17.79 1.02
C GLU A 94 11.13 -17.27 0.35
N GLN A 95 12.26 -17.39 1.05
CA GLN A 95 13.57 -17.08 0.51
C GLN A 95 13.97 -18.17 -0.49
N GLY A 96 14.22 -17.77 -1.74
CA GLY A 96 14.71 -18.69 -2.78
C GLY A 96 16.08 -19.26 -2.47
N ASP A 97 16.43 -20.41 -3.06
CA ASP A 97 17.71 -21.10 -2.82
C ASP A 97 18.94 -20.27 -3.19
N GLU A 98 18.82 -19.43 -4.21
CA GLU A 98 19.90 -18.56 -4.71
C GLU A 98 19.77 -17.11 -4.19
N GLN A 99 18.71 -16.81 -3.44
CA GLN A 99 18.43 -15.45 -2.96
C GLN A 99 19.17 -15.16 -1.66
N THR A 100 19.82 -14.01 -1.57
CA THR A 100 20.44 -13.54 -0.32
C THR A 100 19.39 -13.14 0.72
N VAL A 101 19.77 -13.13 2.00
CA VAL A 101 18.87 -12.65 3.07
C VAL A 101 18.48 -11.20 2.85
N ALA A 102 19.37 -10.37 2.33
CA ALA A 102 19.10 -8.96 2.04
C ALA A 102 18.07 -8.77 0.92
N GLU A 103 18.16 -9.55 -0.17
CA GLU A 103 17.16 -9.52 -1.25
C GLU A 103 15.79 -10.02 -0.76
N TYR A 104 15.78 -11.06 0.08
CA TYR A 104 14.56 -11.54 0.72
C TYR A 104 13.96 -10.48 1.65
N GLU A 105 14.78 -9.77 2.43
CA GLU A 105 14.35 -8.68 3.30
C GLU A 105 13.70 -7.54 2.53
N LEU A 106 14.25 -7.15 1.38
CA LEU A 106 13.63 -6.15 0.51
C LEU A 106 12.24 -6.60 0.03
N GLY A 107 12.11 -7.85 -0.41
CA GLY A 107 10.83 -8.44 -0.81
C GLY A 107 9.83 -8.51 0.34
N PHE A 108 10.29 -8.91 1.51
CA PHE A 108 9.50 -8.98 2.74
C PHE A 108 8.98 -7.59 3.12
N ALA A 109 9.84 -6.58 3.20
CA ALA A 109 9.46 -5.21 3.54
C ALA A 109 8.48 -4.61 2.52
N ALA A 110 8.68 -4.89 1.22
CA ALA A 110 7.79 -4.41 0.16
C ALA A 110 6.37 -4.98 0.26
N LEU A 111 6.23 -6.22 0.74
CA LEU A 111 4.96 -6.95 0.82
C LEU A 111 4.30 -6.90 2.22
N ALA A 112 5.05 -6.64 3.29
CA ALA A 112 4.55 -6.62 4.67
C ALA A 112 3.35 -5.66 4.86
N LYS A 113 3.31 -4.55 4.12
CA LYS A 113 2.21 -3.57 4.16
C LYS A 113 0.85 -4.12 3.73
N TYR A 114 0.78 -5.29 3.10
CA TYR A 114 -0.47 -5.93 2.69
C TYR A 114 -1.03 -6.92 3.71
N ALA A 115 -0.27 -7.26 4.75
CA ALA A 115 -0.69 -8.12 5.84
C ALA A 115 -0.27 -7.50 7.19
N PRO A 116 -0.73 -6.29 7.53
CA PRO A 116 -0.34 -5.59 8.76
C PRO A 116 -0.59 -6.44 10.02
N GLU A 117 -1.61 -7.30 10.00
CA GLU A 117 -1.92 -8.24 11.07
C GLU A 117 -0.87 -9.34 11.27
N ALA A 118 -0.11 -9.70 10.23
CA ALA A 118 0.94 -10.72 10.29
C ALA A 118 2.30 -10.15 10.74
N VAL A 119 2.40 -8.84 10.88
CA VAL A 119 3.62 -8.10 11.31
C VAL A 119 3.29 -7.02 12.33
N ALA A 120 2.18 -7.20 13.07
CA ALA A 120 1.61 -6.19 13.94
C ALA A 120 2.58 -5.78 15.06
N ILE A 121 3.33 -6.75 15.58
CA ILE A 121 4.39 -6.55 16.55
C ILE A 121 5.71 -7.10 16.03
N GLN A 122 6.82 -6.65 16.65
CA GLN A 122 8.16 -7.04 16.22
C GLN A 122 8.37 -8.56 16.32
N GLU A 123 7.79 -9.21 17.33
CA GLU A 123 7.87 -10.66 17.50
C GLU A 123 7.21 -11.42 16.33
N ASP A 124 5.95 -11.09 15.99
CA ASP A 124 5.24 -11.66 14.83
C ASP A 124 6.01 -11.42 13.53
N ARG A 125 6.58 -10.22 13.38
CA ARG A 125 7.39 -9.86 12.21
C ARG A 125 8.64 -10.73 12.10
N CYS A 126 9.40 -10.89 13.19
CA CYS A 126 10.57 -11.77 13.24
C CYS A 126 10.18 -13.21 12.95
N HIS A 127 9.13 -13.70 13.61
CA HIS A 127 8.64 -15.06 13.42
C HIS A 127 8.25 -15.32 11.96
N ARG A 128 7.48 -14.42 11.35
CA ARG A 128 7.09 -14.53 9.94
C ARG A 128 8.30 -14.46 9.02
N PHE A 129 9.28 -13.59 9.30
CA PHE A 129 10.51 -13.51 8.52
C PHE A 129 11.28 -14.83 8.55
N GLU A 130 11.51 -15.38 9.74
CA GLU A 130 12.19 -16.65 9.97
C GLU A 130 11.48 -17.85 9.35
N GLN A 131 10.14 -17.89 9.37
CA GLN A 131 9.37 -18.95 8.73
C GLN A 131 9.72 -19.08 7.24
N GLY A 132 9.81 -17.96 6.52
CA GLY A 132 10.14 -17.94 5.10
C GLY A 132 11.64 -18.03 4.78
N CYS A 133 12.53 -17.83 5.76
CA CYS A 133 13.98 -17.98 5.53
C CYS A 133 14.37 -19.41 5.15
N ASN A 134 15.33 -19.55 4.24
CA ASN A 134 15.83 -20.84 3.78
C ASN A 134 16.63 -21.55 4.89
N LYS A 135 16.34 -22.84 5.12
CA LYS A 135 16.96 -23.67 6.16
C LYS A 135 18.49 -23.76 6.04
N ARG A 136 19.06 -23.65 4.83
CA ARG A 136 20.52 -23.69 4.63
C ARG A 136 21.25 -22.55 5.35
N LEU A 137 20.58 -21.42 5.60
CA LEU A 137 21.12 -20.26 6.32
C LEU A 137 20.69 -20.19 7.79
N LYS A 138 19.61 -20.89 8.19
CA LYS A 138 19.16 -20.98 9.59
C LYS A 138 20.23 -21.55 10.53
N GLY A 139 21.09 -22.45 10.03
CA GLY A 139 22.22 -22.99 10.79
C GLY A 139 23.29 -21.96 11.17
N ALA A 140 23.44 -20.87 10.40
CA ALA A 140 24.42 -19.82 10.70
C ALA A 140 23.92 -18.86 11.80
N LEU A 141 22.61 -18.59 11.86
CA LEU A 141 22.01 -17.71 12.87
C LEU A 141 21.90 -18.37 14.25
N GLN A 142 21.69 -19.69 14.31
CA GLN A 142 21.67 -20.44 15.57
C GLN A 142 23.06 -20.68 16.19
N SER A 143 24.15 -20.40 15.44
CA SER A 143 25.53 -20.57 15.92
C SER A 143 26.11 -19.35 16.67
N LYS A 144 25.31 -18.28 16.85
CA LYS A 144 25.75 -17.02 17.47
C LYS A 144 24.87 -16.53 18.63
N LEU A 145 24.07 -17.42 19.22
CA LEU A 145 23.53 -17.27 20.58
C LEU A 145 24.26 -18.25 21.49
#